data_AF-A0A402B0C7-F1
#
_entry.id   AF-A0A402B0C7-F1
#
_cell.length_a   1.000
_cell.length_b   1.000
_cell.length_c   1.000
_cell.angle_alpha   90.00
_cell.angle_beta   90.00
_cell.angle_gamma   90.00
#
_symmetry.space_group_name_H-M   'P 1'
#
loop_
_entity.id
_entity.type
_entity.pdbx_description
1 polymer ?
#
loop_
_entity_poly.entity_id
_entity_poly.type
_entity_poly.pdbx_seq_one_letter_code
_entity_poly.pdbx_strand_id
1 'polypeptide(L)'
;MKTISHPISPRTMLAAGTLACLLALVAALSINGFLITTHTYAQSTLPTPSHVVLVMEENHSYNEIINSSSAPYINSLANSGAVFTHSFGVTHPSEPNYLALFSGSTQGITDDSCPHTFSGPDLGGELINAGLSFKGYSESLPSPGSTVCTSGNYARKHNPWSNFTDVPSNNNLPFTSFPSSNFSSLPTVSIVVPNQANDMHNGTIQQGDTWLKNNMNSYVQWAKTNNSLLIVTWDEDDSSQSNQIPTIFVGPMVKTGQYTEQINHYNVLRTLEDMYGLPAANNSASASSIKDCWQSVSPPTPTPTSTSTPTPTPTPTNTPTPTNTPTQTPTPIVGGNILTNGGFESGSSSWTESSSGGFEIVDNSNPHTGSNSAYMCGYNSCTDTIYQKVTIPSSATKVTLSYWISISTTETSSSTCYDYLRVRLNTSSGTTISTPQTRCNTNAQGWTQYTFDVTSTLSSYKGQQVQVAFLGTTDSSLSSSFYVDDVALTVQ
;
A
#
# COMPACT_ATOMS: atom_id res chain seq x y z
N MET A 1 -71.20 -1.43 23.23
CA MET A 1 -70.08 -1.66 24.17
C MET A 1 -69.29 -2.87 23.72
N LYS A 2 -67.96 -2.68 23.62
CA LYS A 2 -66.85 -3.65 23.60
C LYS A 2 -66.91 -4.89 22.68
N THR A 3 -65.97 -4.82 21.74
CA THR A 3 -65.30 -5.81 20.88
C THR A 3 -64.85 -7.11 21.56
N ILE A 4 -64.72 -8.20 20.76
CA ILE A 4 -63.56 -9.13 20.73
C ILE A 4 -63.59 -9.97 19.42
N SER A 5 -62.38 -10.24 18.93
CA SER A 5 -61.89 -10.88 17.71
C SER A 5 -61.98 -12.42 17.67
N HIS A 6 -62.01 -13.00 16.46
CA HIS A 6 -60.97 -13.88 15.84
C HIS A 6 -61.50 -14.52 14.53
N PRO A 7 -60.67 -14.67 13.47
CA PRO A 7 -61.10 -15.24 12.19
C PRO A 7 -60.78 -16.75 12.07
N ILE A 8 -61.63 -17.47 11.35
CA ILE A 8 -61.39 -18.83 10.85
C ILE A 8 -61.42 -18.77 9.32
N SER A 9 -60.40 -19.37 8.70
CA SER A 9 -60.40 -19.86 7.30
C SER A 9 -60.02 -21.35 7.38
N PRO A 10 -60.17 -22.22 6.35
CA PRO A 10 -60.57 -21.96 4.97
C PRO A 10 -61.58 -22.98 4.37
N ARG A 11 -62.10 -22.72 3.17
CA ARG A 11 -61.86 -23.57 1.98
C ARG A 11 -62.59 -23.05 0.72
N THR A 12 -61.77 -22.98 -0.31
CA THR A 12 -61.96 -22.73 -1.74
C THR A 12 -62.92 -23.70 -2.43
N MET A 13 -63.66 -23.22 -3.45
CA MET A 13 -63.48 -23.61 -4.87
C MET A 13 -64.52 -22.95 -5.82
N LEU A 14 -63.99 -22.35 -6.92
CA LEU A 14 -64.51 -22.25 -8.31
C LEU A 14 -65.89 -21.57 -8.58
N ALA A 15 -66.16 -20.82 -9.65
CA ALA A 15 -65.46 -20.47 -10.90
C ALA A 15 -66.18 -19.33 -11.66
N ALA A 16 -65.48 -18.80 -12.69
CA ALA A 16 -65.96 -18.41 -14.03
C ALA A 16 -66.44 -16.97 -14.34
N GLY A 17 -65.93 -16.47 -15.48
CA GLY A 17 -66.45 -15.33 -16.26
C GLY A 17 -65.36 -14.65 -17.11
N THR A 18 -65.00 -15.17 -18.30
CA THR A 18 -65.33 -14.66 -19.67
C THR A 18 -64.67 -13.32 -20.09
N LEU A 19 -64.34 -12.97 -21.35
CA LEU A 19 -63.88 -13.56 -22.63
C LEU A 19 -63.92 -12.38 -23.66
N ALA A 20 -62.86 -12.10 -24.44
CA ALA A 20 -62.86 -11.48 -25.80
C ALA A 20 -61.39 -11.31 -26.28
N CYS A 21 -60.81 -11.99 -27.30
CA CYS A 21 -61.01 -12.01 -28.77
C CYS A 21 -60.91 -10.61 -29.42
N LEU A 22 -60.14 -10.29 -30.50
CA LEU A 22 -59.42 -11.01 -31.58
C LEU A 22 -58.56 -9.94 -32.33
N LEU A 23 -57.33 -10.18 -32.82
CA LEU A 23 -56.88 -10.25 -34.26
C LEU A 23 -55.35 -9.94 -34.27
N ALA A 24 -54.41 -10.85 -34.56
CA ALA A 24 -53.98 -11.46 -35.85
C ALA A 24 -53.15 -10.54 -36.80
N LEU A 25 -51.82 -10.72 -36.86
CA LEU A 25 -51.06 -10.74 -38.12
C LEU A 25 -49.71 -11.47 -37.96
N VAL A 26 -49.35 -12.21 -39.01
CA VAL A 26 -48.26 -13.18 -39.15
C VAL A 26 -47.09 -12.56 -39.93
N ALA A 27 -45.86 -13.03 -39.61
CA ALA A 27 -44.63 -13.05 -40.42
C ALA A 27 -43.90 -11.74 -40.77
N ALA A 28 -42.74 -11.55 -40.12
CA ALA A 28 -41.46 -11.27 -40.78
C ALA A 28 -40.31 -11.62 -39.82
N LEU A 29 -39.56 -12.70 -40.09
CA LEU A 29 -38.22 -12.87 -39.53
C LEU A 29 -37.32 -11.86 -40.25
N SER A 30 -37.14 -10.68 -39.67
CA SER A 30 -35.99 -9.83 -39.95
C SER A 30 -34.92 -10.15 -38.91
N ILE A 31 -33.79 -10.68 -39.40
CA ILE A 31 -32.54 -10.76 -38.65
C ILE A 31 -32.09 -9.31 -38.43
N ASN A 32 -32.60 -8.69 -37.36
CA ASN A 32 -31.92 -7.54 -36.77
C ASN A 32 -30.72 -8.11 -36.05
N GLY A 33 -29.59 -8.15 -36.77
CA GLY A 33 -28.28 -8.26 -36.16
C GLY A 33 -28.16 -7.14 -35.14
N PHE A 34 -28.41 -7.47 -33.87
CA PHE A 34 -28.05 -6.62 -32.75
C PHE A 34 -26.54 -6.56 -32.81
N LEU A 35 -26.01 -5.48 -33.39
CA LEU A 35 -24.65 -5.06 -33.11
C LEU A 35 -24.61 -4.80 -31.61
N ILE A 36 -24.24 -5.83 -30.84
CA ILE A 36 -23.74 -5.65 -29.50
C ILE A 36 -22.42 -4.93 -29.70
N THR A 37 -22.46 -3.60 -29.72
CA THR A 37 -21.29 -2.78 -29.46
C THR A 37 -20.89 -3.09 -28.03
N THR A 38 -20.00 -4.08 -27.87
CA THR A 38 -19.23 -4.24 -26.64
C THR A 38 -18.44 -2.95 -26.48
N HIS A 39 -19.00 -2.00 -25.74
CA HIS A 39 -18.22 -0.91 -25.19
C HIS A 39 -17.33 -1.56 -24.15
N THR A 40 -16.12 -1.93 -24.57
CA THR A 40 -15.02 -2.16 -23.66
C THR A 40 -14.77 -0.82 -22.97
N TYR A 41 -15.46 -0.56 -21.87
CA TYR A 41 -14.98 0.40 -20.91
C TYR A 41 -13.64 -0.13 -20.46
N ALA A 42 -12.56 0.48 -20.92
CA ALA A 42 -11.27 0.30 -20.29
C ALA A 42 -11.49 0.65 -18.82
N GLN A 43 -11.42 -0.34 -17.92
CA GLN A 43 -11.28 -0.01 -16.51
C GLN A 43 -10.01 0.82 -16.41
N SER A 44 -10.18 2.10 -16.07
CA SER A 44 -9.09 2.92 -15.55
C SER A 44 -8.58 2.20 -14.31
N THR A 45 -7.45 1.51 -14.46
CA THR A 45 -6.69 1.01 -13.32
C THR A 45 -6.10 2.23 -12.62
N LEU A 46 -6.36 2.38 -11.32
CA LEU A 46 -5.73 3.46 -10.54
C LEU A 46 -4.21 3.39 -10.71
N PRO A 47 -3.53 4.55 -10.80
CA PRO A 47 -2.07 4.54 -10.83
C PRO A 47 -1.52 4.03 -9.50
N THR A 48 -0.30 3.50 -9.53
CA THR A 48 0.41 3.06 -8.32
C THR A 48 1.70 3.88 -8.18
N PRO A 49 1.63 5.12 -7.67
CA PRO A 49 2.82 5.93 -7.45
C PRO A 49 3.84 5.18 -6.58
N SER A 50 5.13 5.34 -6.87
CA SER A 50 6.20 4.82 -6.01
C SER A 50 6.27 5.58 -4.69
N HIS A 51 5.91 6.87 -4.72
CA HIS A 51 5.86 7.76 -3.56
C HIS A 51 4.64 8.67 -3.65
N VAL A 52 3.84 8.70 -2.60
CA VAL A 52 2.82 9.72 -2.36
C VAL A 52 3.30 10.58 -1.19
N VAL A 53 3.26 11.89 -1.35
CA VAL A 53 3.33 12.83 -0.22
C VAL A 53 1.96 13.47 -0.11
N LEU A 54 1.31 13.30 1.03
CA LEU A 54 0.08 13.99 1.38
C LEU A 54 0.42 15.08 2.39
N VAL A 55 0.07 16.32 2.06
CA VAL A 55 0.14 17.45 2.99
C VAL A 55 -1.27 17.80 3.43
N MET A 56 -1.48 17.92 4.74
CA MET A 56 -2.73 18.39 5.32
C MET A 56 -2.50 19.76 5.95
N GLU A 57 -3.20 20.76 5.41
CA GLU A 57 -3.32 22.12 5.94
C GLU A 57 -4.63 22.24 6.74
N GLU A 58 -4.92 23.41 7.31
CA GLU A 58 -5.94 23.56 8.35
C GLU A 58 -6.94 24.68 8.08
N ASN A 59 -8.17 24.50 8.58
CA ASN A 59 -9.16 25.55 8.87
C ASN A 59 -9.42 26.59 7.76
N HIS A 60 -9.51 26.16 6.50
CA HIS A 60 -9.86 27.07 5.41
C HIS A 60 -10.79 26.42 4.39
N SER A 61 -11.81 27.19 4.02
CA SER A 61 -12.74 26.81 2.98
C SER A 61 -12.11 26.84 1.59
N TYR A 62 -12.72 26.09 0.66
CA TYR A 62 -12.31 26.05 -0.75
C TYR A 62 -12.15 27.45 -1.36
N ASN A 63 -13.11 28.37 -1.13
CA ASN A 63 -13.11 29.69 -1.75
C ASN A 63 -12.15 30.70 -1.10
N GLU A 64 -11.63 30.43 0.10
CA GLU A 64 -10.59 31.26 0.71
C GLU A 64 -9.21 31.00 0.09
N ILE A 65 -9.01 29.78 -0.43
CA ILE A 65 -7.74 29.32 -0.99
C ILE A 65 -7.75 29.40 -2.51
N ILE A 66 -8.73 28.78 -3.17
CA ILE A 66 -8.75 28.67 -4.62
C ILE A 66 -9.11 30.03 -5.26
N ASN A 67 -8.28 30.47 -6.20
CA ASN A 67 -8.25 31.79 -6.83
C ASN A 67 -7.88 32.96 -5.90
N SER A 68 -7.44 32.68 -4.66
CA SER A 68 -7.00 33.70 -3.72
C SER A 68 -5.61 34.24 -4.04
N SER A 69 -5.45 35.57 -4.03
CA SER A 69 -4.14 36.22 -4.20
C SER A 69 -3.19 36.00 -3.03
N SER A 70 -3.71 35.55 -1.89
CA SER A 70 -2.93 35.17 -0.71
C SER A 70 -2.30 33.77 -0.86
N ALA A 71 -2.75 32.95 -1.81
CA ALA A 71 -2.30 31.56 -2.01
C ALA A 71 -1.70 31.31 -3.42
N PRO A 72 -0.73 32.12 -3.91
CA PRO A 72 -0.27 32.03 -5.29
C PRO A 72 0.42 30.70 -5.64
N TYR A 73 1.17 30.08 -4.72
CA TYR A 73 1.80 28.79 -4.97
C TYR A 73 0.78 27.66 -5.02
N ILE A 74 -0.14 27.59 -4.06
CA ILE A 74 -1.23 26.60 -4.04
C ILE A 74 -2.07 26.71 -5.31
N ASN A 75 -2.40 27.94 -5.74
CA ASN A 75 -3.12 28.15 -6.99
C ASN A 75 -2.31 27.75 -8.24
N SER A 76 -0.97 27.80 -8.18
CA SER A 76 -0.14 27.23 -9.24
C SER A 76 -0.19 25.69 -9.28
N LEU A 77 -0.36 25.03 -8.13
CA LEU A 77 -0.62 23.59 -8.04
C LEU A 77 -1.98 23.27 -8.62
N ALA A 78 -3.01 24.01 -8.20
CA ALA A 78 -4.38 23.87 -8.71
C ALA A 78 -4.44 23.98 -10.24
N ASN A 79 -3.75 24.97 -10.81
CA ASN A 79 -3.70 25.18 -12.26
C ASN A 79 -2.92 24.10 -13.04
N SER A 80 -2.06 23.32 -12.37
CA SER A 80 -1.24 22.28 -13.01
C SER A 80 -1.60 20.85 -12.60
N GLY A 81 -2.60 20.69 -11.73
CA GLY A 81 -3.05 19.41 -11.18
C GLY A 81 -4.54 19.16 -11.39
N ALA A 82 -5.06 18.17 -10.66
CA ALA A 82 -6.48 17.94 -10.51
C ALA A 82 -6.97 18.66 -9.26
N VAL A 83 -8.04 19.46 -9.39
CA VAL A 83 -8.68 20.18 -8.28
C VAL A 83 -10.08 19.64 -8.08
N PHE A 84 -10.37 19.17 -6.87
CA PHE A 84 -11.69 18.65 -6.51
C PHE A 84 -12.54 19.77 -5.96
N THR A 85 -13.48 20.23 -6.76
CA THR A 85 -14.35 21.38 -6.46
C THR A 85 -15.43 21.04 -5.45
N HIS A 86 -15.69 19.77 -5.17
CA HIS A 86 -16.69 19.29 -4.22
C HIS A 86 -16.05 18.33 -3.20
N SER A 87 -14.89 18.73 -2.65
CA SER A 87 -14.24 18.03 -1.54
C SER A 87 -14.69 18.62 -0.21
N PHE A 88 -14.95 17.75 0.79
CA PHE A 88 -15.48 18.14 2.09
C PHE A 88 -14.71 17.49 3.24
N GLY A 89 -14.52 18.25 4.33
CA GLY A 89 -14.18 17.69 5.62
C GLY A 89 -15.30 16.76 6.13
N VAL A 90 -14.96 15.87 7.06
CA VAL A 90 -15.91 14.90 7.61
C VAL A 90 -16.71 15.49 8.76
N THR A 91 -16.07 16.31 9.61
CA THR A 91 -16.70 16.89 10.80
C THR A 91 -15.94 18.11 11.30
N HIS A 92 -16.25 18.55 12.52
CA HIS A 92 -15.45 19.46 13.33
C HIS A 92 -15.30 18.89 14.75
N PRO A 93 -14.19 19.13 15.46
CA PRO A 93 -13.00 19.91 15.06
C PRO A 93 -11.94 19.07 14.30
N SER A 94 -10.71 19.59 14.20
CA SER A 94 -9.60 19.06 13.41
C SER A 94 -9.28 17.57 13.64
N GLU A 95 -9.05 17.14 14.88
CA GLU A 95 -8.53 15.78 15.17
C GLU A 95 -9.37 14.63 14.55
N PRO A 96 -10.70 14.64 14.68
CA PRO A 96 -11.58 13.72 13.96
C PRO A 96 -11.34 13.62 12.45
N ASN A 97 -10.97 14.72 11.77
CA ASN A 97 -10.72 14.72 10.32
C ASN A 97 -9.39 14.05 9.96
N TYR A 98 -8.33 14.29 10.73
CA TYR A 98 -7.07 13.55 10.58
C TYR A 98 -7.27 12.05 10.80
N LEU A 99 -8.02 11.67 11.84
CA LEU A 99 -8.38 10.28 12.11
C LEU A 99 -9.23 9.70 10.98
N ALA A 100 -10.15 10.47 10.41
CA ALA A 100 -10.99 10.05 9.30
C ALA A 100 -10.18 9.76 8.03
N LEU A 101 -9.23 10.63 7.67
CA LEU A 101 -8.33 10.41 6.53
C LEU A 101 -7.36 9.25 6.77
N PHE A 102 -6.92 9.05 8.01
CA PHE A 102 -5.90 8.05 8.31
C PHE A 102 -6.45 6.65 8.57
N SER A 103 -7.60 6.55 9.24
CA SER A 103 -8.17 5.28 9.71
C SER A 103 -9.56 4.97 9.17
N GLY A 104 -10.13 5.86 8.35
CA GLY A 104 -11.50 5.68 7.86
C GLY A 104 -12.55 5.86 8.96
N SER A 105 -12.19 6.41 10.12
CA SER A 105 -13.09 6.61 11.26
C SER A 105 -12.61 7.79 12.09
N THR A 106 -13.53 8.55 12.68
CA THR A 106 -13.19 9.58 13.69
C THR A 106 -12.77 8.95 15.03
N GLN A 107 -12.80 7.61 15.13
CA GLN A 107 -12.57 6.83 16.36
C GLN A 107 -13.52 7.21 17.52
N GLY A 108 -14.65 7.84 17.20
CA GLY A 108 -15.61 8.35 18.19
C GLY A 108 -15.16 9.64 18.88
N ILE A 109 -14.03 10.22 18.47
CA ILE A 109 -13.58 11.52 18.95
C ILE A 109 -14.46 12.62 18.34
N THR A 110 -14.81 13.59 19.18
CA THR A 110 -15.66 14.75 18.83
C THR A 110 -15.06 16.08 19.31
N ASP A 111 -13.80 16.04 19.75
CA ASP A 111 -13.03 17.19 20.24
C ASP A 111 -11.56 17.04 19.81
N ASP A 112 -10.69 17.92 20.31
CA ASP A 112 -9.24 17.95 20.05
C ASP A 112 -8.44 17.42 21.26
N SER A 113 -8.98 16.42 21.96
CA SER A 113 -8.36 15.92 23.18
C SER A 113 -7.09 15.08 22.91
N CYS A 114 -6.12 15.16 23.81
CA CYS A 114 -4.86 14.42 23.67
C CYS A 114 -4.30 14.05 25.04
N PRO A 115 -3.69 12.86 25.21
CA PRO A 115 -3.38 11.86 24.18
C PRO A 115 -4.47 10.80 23.99
N HIS A 116 -4.45 10.17 22.82
CA HIS A 116 -5.24 8.98 22.51
C HIS A 116 -4.39 7.76 22.19
N THR A 117 -5.02 6.58 22.23
CA THR A 117 -4.42 5.32 21.80
C THR A 117 -5.55 4.46 21.22
N PHE A 118 -5.36 4.03 19.98
CA PHE A 118 -6.29 3.24 19.20
C PHE A 118 -5.59 1.98 18.68
N SER A 119 -6.41 0.99 18.36
CA SER A 119 -6.02 -0.22 17.65
C SER A 119 -7.06 -0.47 16.58
N GLY A 120 -6.66 -0.98 15.42
CA GLY A 120 -7.59 -1.32 14.34
C GLY A 120 -7.06 -0.85 12.99
N PRO A 121 -7.87 -0.94 11.92
CA PRO A 121 -7.43 -0.57 10.58
C PRO A 121 -7.05 0.91 10.47
N ASP A 122 -5.86 1.16 9.94
CA ASP A 122 -5.38 2.47 9.51
C ASP A 122 -4.41 2.36 8.35
N LEU A 123 -4.23 3.46 7.61
CA LEU A 123 -3.39 3.52 6.40
C LEU A 123 -1.93 3.13 6.69
N GLY A 124 -1.38 3.56 7.82
CA GLY A 124 0.00 3.27 8.18
C GLY A 124 0.20 1.79 8.45
N GLY A 125 -0.64 1.22 9.33
CA GLY A 125 -0.68 -0.21 9.63
C GLY A 125 -0.94 -1.05 8.39
N GLU A 126 -1.90 -0.68 7.55
CA GLU A 126 -2.24 -1.39 6.30
C GLU A 126 -1.09 -1.39 5.30
N LEU A 127 -0.43 -0.25 5.08
CA LEU A 127 0.75 -0.18 4.22
C LEU A 127 1.86 -1.08 4.75
N ILE A 128 2.17 -1.00 6.05
CA ILE A 128 3.22 -1.81 6.69
C ILE A 128 2.90 -3.30 6.56
N ASN A 129 1.66 -3.69 6.85
CA ASN A 129 1.17 -5.06 6.72
C ASN A 129 1.22 -5.57 5.27
N ALA A 130 1.09 -4.68 4.28
CA ALA A 130 1.24 -5.01 2.86
C ALA A 130 2.70 -5.07 2.37
N GLY A 131 3.68 -4.83 3.25
CA GLY A 131 5.10 -4.74 2.89
C GLY A 131 5.47 -3.45 2.17
N LEU A 132 4.62 -2.42 2.29
CA LEU A 132 4.87 -1.06 1.84
C LEU A 132 5.34 -0.22 3.03
N SER A 133 5.73 1.03 2.78
CA SER A 133 6.29 1.89 3.81
C SER A 133 5.44 3.13 4.04
N PHE A 134 5.36 3.53 5.30
CA PHE A 134 4.69 4.75 5.74
C PHE A 134 5.62 5.57 6.64
N LYS A 135 5.64 6.90 6.50
CA LYS A 135 6.22 7.81 7.50
C LYS A 135 5.41 9.10 7.61
N GLY A 136 5.21 9.56 8.83
CA GLY A 136 4.70 10.89 9.14
C GLY A 136 5.83 11.88 9.42
N TYR A 137 5.71 13.10 8.90
CA TYR A 137 6.69 14.18 9.04
C TYR A 137 6.02 15.44 9.55
N SER A 138 6.18 15.73 10.84
CA SER A 138 5.52 16.89 11.46
C SER A 138 6.52 18.00 11.76
N GLU A 139 6.20 19.21 11.36
CA GLU A 139 7.04 20.36 11.66
C GLU A 139 7.00 20.66 13.18
N SER A 140 8.14 21.01 13.75
CA SER A 140 8.32 21.27 15.18
C SER A 140 8.09 20.06 16.12
N LEU A 141 7.95 18.83 15.59
CA LEU A 141 8.03 17.63 16.44
C LEU A 141 9.39 17.63 17.16
N PRO A 142 9.44 17.47 18.49
CA PRO A 142 10.68 17.71 19.24
C PRO A 142 11.73 16.61 19.03
N SER A 143 11.31 15.39 18.71
CA SER A 143 12.20 14.27 18.41
C SER A 143 11.45 13.16 17.66
N PRO A 144 12.15 12.31 16.89
CA PRO A 144 11.57 11.07 16.36
C PRO A 144 10.82 10.28 17.45
N GLY A 145 9.65 9.76 17.13
CA GLY A 145 8.80 8.97 18.03
C GLY A 145 8.17 9.74 19.19
N SER A 146 8.30 11.06 19.25
CA SER A 146 7.74 11.85 20.35
C SER A 146 6.21 11.74 20.40
N THR A 147 5.67 11.45 21.58
CA THR A 147 4.22 11.29 21.84
C THR A 147 3.61 12.48 22.58
N VAL A 148 4.37 13.56 22.82
CA VAL A 148 3.88 14.77 23.49
C VAL A 148 2.70 15.37 22.74
N CYS A 149 1.74 15.94 23.46
CA CYS A 149 0.58 16.57 22.82
C CYS A 149 0.95 17.86 22.10
N THR A 150 1.86 18.65 22.65
CA THR A 150 2.32 19.90 22.04
C THR A 150 3.81 20.15 22.29
N SER A 151 4.44 20.90 21.39
CA SER A 151 5.82 21.38 21.52
C SER A 151 6.05 22.60 20.62
N GLY A 152 6.13 23.80 21.20
CA GLY A 152 6.07 25.02 20.39
C GLY A 152 4.76 25.06 19.59
N ASN A 153 4.84 25.16 18.27
CA ASN A 153 3.68 25.14 17.38
C ASN A 153 3.24 23.73 16.93
N TYR A 154 3.99 22.67 17.28
CA TYR A 154 3.58 21.30 17.00
C TYR A 154 2.35 20.92 17.85
N ALA A 155 1.39 20.23 17.24
CA ALA A 155 0.23 19.63 17.90
C ALA A 155 0.01 18.19 17.43
N ARG A 156 0.01 17.24 18.38
CA ARG A 156 -0.19 15.80 18.07
C ARG A 156 -1.57 15.49 17.50
N LYS A 157 -2.59 16.29 17.80
CA LYS A 157 -3.94 16.15 17.24
C LYS A 157 -3.98 16.12 15.70
N HIS A 158 -2.98 16.70 15.04
CA HIS A 158 -2.82 16.69 13.58
C HIS A 158 -1.99 15.49 13.07
N ASN A 159 -1.60 14.54 13.94
CA ASN A 159 -0.64 13.47 13.62
C ASN A 159 -1.19 12.10 14.01
N PRO A 160 -2.22 11.62 13.27
CA PRO A 160 -3.07 10.51 13.69
C PRO A 160 -2.29 9.21 13.88
N TRP A 161 -1.24 8.96 13.10
CA TRP A 161 -0.39 7.77 13.23
C TRP A 161 0.25 7.61 14.61
N SER A 162 0.45 8.69 15.37
CA SER A 162 0.99 8.61 16.73
C SER A 162 -0.02 8.04 17.73
N ASN A 163 -1.31 7.94 17.33
CA ASN A 163 -2.38 7.40 18.15
C ASN A 163 -2.60 5.89 17.90
N PHE A 164 -2.01 5.26 16.89
CA PHE A 164 -2.24 3.86 16.55
C PHE A 164 -1.09 2.95 17.01
N THR A 165 -1.42 1.84 17.67
CA THR A 165 -0.43 0.96 18.30
C THR A 165 0.39 0.12 17.31
N ASP A 166 -0.13 -0.07 16.11
CA ASP A 166 0.47 -0.85 15.02
C ASP A 166 1.30 -0.01 14.05
N VAL A 167 1.32 1.32 14.22
CA VAL A 167 2.27 2.19 13.53
C VAL A 167 3.52 2.37 14.40
N PRO A 168 4.70 1.92 13.94
CA PRO A 168 5.95 2.05 14.68
C PRO A 168 6.29 3.50 15.03
N SER A 169 6.79 3.74 16.25
CA SER A 169 7.12 5.08 16.72
C SER A 169 8.22 5.76 15.89
N ASN A 170 9.14 4.99 15.28
CA ASN A 170 10.16 5.51 14.37
C ASN A 170 9.60 5.98 13.01
N ASN A 171 8.30 5.77 12.74
CA ASN A 171 7.59 6.34 11.59
C ASN A 171 7.03 7.73 11.90
N ASN A 172 7.06 8.19 13.16
CA ASN A 172 6.72 9.57 13.54
C ASN A 172 7.99 10.42 13.58
N LEU A 173 8.23 11.22 12.55
CA LEU A 173 9.49 11.94 12.37
C LEU A 173 9.29 13.47 12.39
N PRO A 174 10.31 14.23 12.86
CA PRO A 174 10.31 15.67 12.67
C PRO A 174 10.47 15.98 11.18
N PHE A 175 9.83 17.07 10.73
CA PHE A 175 9.92 17.51 9.33
C PHE A 175 11.36 17.77 8.86
N THR A 176 12.30 18.06 9.78
CA THR A 176 13.74 18.13 9.46
C THR A 176 14.33 16.83 8.92
N SER A 177 13.63 15.70 9.06
CA SER A 177 13.98 14.40 8.45
C SER A 177 13.39 14.20 7.05
N PHE A 178 12.52 15.10 6.58
CA PHE A 178 12.03 15.08 5.21
C PHE A 178 13.17 15.47 4.25
N PRO A 179 13.43 14.69 3.18
CA PRO A 179 14.55 14.96 2.29
C PRO A 179 14.35 16.27 1.51
N SER A 180 15.44 16.99 1.22
CA SER A 180 15.40 18.20 0.40
C SER A 180 15.73 17.96 -1.08
N SER A 181 16.19 16.76 -1.45
CA SER A 181 16.64 16.43 -2.81
C SER A 181 16.57 14.94 -3.18
N ASN A 182 16.80 14.01 -2.25
CA ASN A 182 16.73 12.57 -2.49
C ASN A 182 15.30 12.01 -2.28
N PHE A 183 14.36 12.43 -3.11
CA PHE A 183 12.95 12.05 -2.95
C PHE A 183 12.66 10.59 -3.29
N SER A 184 13.54 9.89 -4.01
CA SER A 184 13.41 8.45 -4.28
C SER A 184 13.61 7.56 -3.05
N SER A 185 14.09 8.11 -1.92
CA SER A 185 14.16 7.40 -0.64
C SER A 185 12.95 7.63 0.26
N LEU A 186 11.95 8.37 -0.20
CA LEU A 186 10.70 8.52 0.55
C LEU A 186 10.01 7.15 0.71
N PRO A 187 9.18 6.96 1.74
CA PRO A 187 8.33 5.79 1.82
C PRO A 187 7.29 5.77 0.68
N THR A 188 6.52 4.67 0.61
CA THR A 188 5.40 4.53 -0.33
C THR A 188 4.37 5.64 -0.13
N VAL A 189 4.00 5.91 1.12
CA VAL A 189 3.18 7.07 1.50
C VAL A 189 3.86 7.83 2.62
N SER A 190 4.01 9.15 2.43
CA SER A 190 4.39 10.10 3.46
C SER A 190 3.22 11.00 3.76
N ILE A 191 2.96 11.28 5.04
CA ILE A 191 2.09 12.40 5.43
C ILE A 191 2.98 13.49 6.03
N VAL A 192 2.84 14.72 5.54
CA VAL A 192 3.54 15.90 6.01
C VAL A 192 2.53 16.83 6.67
N VAL A 193 2.84 17.30 7.87
CA VAL A 193 1.98 18.18 8.66
C VAL A 193 2.81 19.40 9.04
N PRO A 194 2.54 20.58 8.44
CA PRO A 194 3.14 21.83 8.90
C PRO A 194 2.71 22.12 10.36
N ASN A 195 3.43 22.99 11.05
CA ASN A 195 3.03 23.36 12.41
C ASN A 195 1.86 24.36 12.39
N GLN A 196 1.22 24.61 13.53
CA GLN A 196 0.03 25.47 13.64
C GLN A 196 0.14 26.89 13.04
N ALA A 197 1.36 27.42 12.81
CA ALA A 197 1.53 28.71 12.14
C ALA A 197 1.65 28.58 10.62
N ASN A 198 2.09 27.43 10.13
CA ASN A 198 2.38 27.16 8.73
C ASN A 198 1.34 26.27 8.05
N ASP A 199 0.48 25.58 8.82
CA ASP A 199 -0.69 24.85 8.33
C ASP A 199 -1.90 25.77 8.13
N MET A 200 -1.75 27.06 8.46
CA MET A 200 -2.76 28.12 8.43
C MET A 200 -3.78 28.12 9.60
N HIS A 201 -3.68 27.20 10.57
CA HIS A 201 -4.58 27.17 11.72
C HIS A 201 -4.51 28.46 12.57
N ASN A 202 -3.29 28.87 12.95
CA ASN A 202 -2.99 30.12 13.66
C ASN A 202 -2.22 31.12 12.78
N GLY A 203 -1.86 30.67 11.57
CA GLY A 203 -1.11 31.41 10.57
C GLY A 203 -2.00 32.24 9.66
N THR A 204 -1.38 32.79 8.62
CA THR A 204 -2.13 33.37 7.49
C THR A 204 -2.01 32.45 6.29
N ILE A 205 -2.97 32.51 5.37
CA ILE A 205 -2.93 31.82 4.08
C ILE A 205 -1.59 32.07 3.35
N GLN A 206 -1.09 33.31 3.34
CA GLN A 206 0.17 33.65 2.69
C GLN A 206 1.38 32.98 3.36
N GLN A 207 1.34 32.81 4.68
CA GLN A 207 2.40 32.11 5.40
C GLN A 207 2.41 30.62 5.06
N GLY A 208 1.26 29.94 5.07
CA GLY A 208 1.17 28.54 4.67
C GLY A 208 1.52 28.31 3.19
N ASP A 209 1.06 29.19 2.29
CA ASP A 209 1.43 29.15 0.87
C ASP A 209 2.95 29.27 0.67
N THR A 210 3.58 30.19 1.40
CA THR A 210 5.03 30.38 1.36
C THR A 210 5.76 29.17 1.94
N TRP A 211 5.25 28.56 3.00
CA TRP A 211 5.81 27.35 3.59
C TRP A 211 5.75 26.18 2.61
N LEU A 212 4.58 25.92 2.01
CA LEU A 212 4.42 24.90 0.97
C LEU A 212 5.36 25.13 -0.20
N LYS A 213 5.49 26.37 -0.67
CA LYS A 213 6.42 26.71 -1.75
C LYS A 213 7.86 26.39 -1.39
N ASN A 214 8.32 26.79 -0.20
CA ASN A 214 9.71 26.64 0.19
C ASN A 214 10.08 25.19 0.49
N ASN A 215 9.15 24.41 1.02
CA ASN A 215 9.42 23.07 1.52
C ASN A 215 9.01 21.98 0.52
N MET A 216 7.87 22.14 -0.16
CA MET A 216 7.30 21.09 -1.01
C MET A 216 7.61 21.28 -2.50
N ASN A 217 7.97 22.49 -2.98
CA ASN A 217 8.16 22.70 -4.42
C ASN A 217 9.23 21.80 -5.04
N SER A 218 10.34 21.56 -4.34
CA SER A 218 11.37 20.63 -4.84
C SER A 218 10.81 19.22 -5.04
N TYR A 219 9.98 18.72 -4.10
CA TYR A 219 9.30 17.44 -4.26
C TYR A 219 8.31 17.48 -5.42
N VAL A 220 7.49 18.53 -5.57
CA VAL A 220 6.52 18.64 -6.67
C VAL A 220 7.17 18.61 -8.03
N GLN A 221 8.27 19.37 -8.22
CA GLN A 221 8.99 19.38 -9.50
C GLN A 221 9.58 18.00 -9.79
N TRP A 222 10.12 17.33 -8.78
CA TRP A 222 10.61 15.97 -8.92
C TRP A 222 9.48 14.98 -9.23
N ALA A 223 8.38 15.04 -8.49
CA ALA A 223 7.23 14.16 -8.64
C ALA A 223 6.63 14.25 -10.05
N LYS A 224 6.51 15.46 -10.64
CA LYS A 224 6.03 15.66 -12.02
C LYS A 224 6.82 14.92 -13.11
N THR A 225 8.04 14.46 -12.81
CA THR A 225 8.91 13.72 -13.75
C THR A 225 9.22 12.28 -13.30
N ASN A 226 8.65 11.84 -12.19
CA ASN A 226 8.85 10.52 -11.60
C ASN A 226 7.50 9.86 -11.29
N ASN A 227 7.45 8.55 -11.04
CA ASN A 227 6.21 7.88 -10.65
C ASN A 227 5.80 8.28 -9.22
N SER A 228 5.33 9.51 -9.01
CA SER A 228 5.07 10.07 -7.68
C SER A 228 3.96 11.10 -7.69
N LEU A 229 3.32 11.25 -6.55
CA LEU A 229 2.11 12.05 -6.37
C LEU A 229 2.27 12.99 -5.18
N LEU A 230 1.92 14.26 -5.36
CA LEU A 230 1.59 15.16 -4.26
C LEU A 230 0.06 15.22 -4.13
N ILE A 231 -0.41 15.11 -2.90
CA ILE A 231 -1.78 15.46 -2.50
C ILE A 231 -1.67 16.62 -1.51
N VAL A 232 -2.41 17.71 -1.73
CA VAL A 232 -2.59 18.79 -0.75
C VAL A 232 -4.07 18.89 -0.45
N THR A 233 -4.44 18.82 0.82
CA THR A 233 -5.82 18.91 1.30
C THR A 233 -5.88 19.67 2.63
N TRP A 234 -7.08 19.98 3.09
CA TRP A 234 -7.34 20.61 4.38
C TRP A 234 -8.15 19.67 5.26
N ASP A 235 -7.99 19.72 6.57
CA ASP A 235 -8.77 18.89 7.49
C ASP A 235 -10.26 19.29 7.52
N GLU A 236 -10.53 20.58 7.62
CA GLU A 236 -11.86 21.19 7.67
C GLU A 236 -11.83 22.66 7.21
N ASP A 237 -13.02 23.24 7.00
CA ASP A 237 -13.16 24.68 6.81
C ASP A 237 -13.19 25.42 8.16
N ASP A 238 -13.23 26.75 8.09
CA ASP A 238 -13.38 27.66 9.22
C ASP A 238 -14.85 27.76 9.73
N SER A 239 -15.65 26.70 9.56
CA SER A 239 -17.11 26.65 9.77
C SER A 239 -17.92 27.60 8.86
N SER A 240 -17.35 28.06 7.73
CA SER A 240 -17.98 29.10 6.89
C SER A 240 -18.74 28.57 5.67
N GLN A 241 -18.38 27.41 5.12
CA GLN A 241 -18.80 26.95 3.79
C GLN A 241 -19.18 25.46 3.77
N SER A 242 -19.93 25.03 4.78
CA SER A 242 -20.44 23.66 4.89
C SER A 242 -19.33 22.61 4.86
N ASN A 243 -18.16 22.95 5.41
CA ASN A 243 -16.98 22.12 5.44
C ASN A 243 -16.41 21.77 4.05
N GLN A 244 -16.63 22.65 3.05
CA GLN A 244 -16.04 22.49 1.72
C GLN A 244 -14.57 22.92 1.74
N ILE A 245 -13.68 21.97 1.48
CA ILE A 245 -12.22 22.14 1.60
C ILE A 245 -11.54 22.09 0.23
N PRO A 246 -10.36 22.70 0.06
CA PRO A 246 -9.55 22.46 -1.12
C PRO A 246 -8.95 21.05 -1.09
N THR A 247 -8.84 20.40 -2.25
CA THR A 247 -8.07 19.16 -2.41
C THR A 247 -7.47 19.15 -3.81
N ILE A 248 -6.16 18.96 -3.90
CA ILE A 248 -5.38 19.10 -5.12
C ILE A 248 -4.43 17.93 -5.27
N PHE A 249 -4.48 17.24 -6.43
CA PHE A 249 -3.54 16.18 -6.78
C PHE A 249 -2.57 16.66 -7.88
N VAL A 250 -1.28 16.40 -7.72
CA VAL A 250 -0.24 16.79 -8.69
C VAL A 250 0.75 15.65 -8.91
N GLY A 251 0.91 15.22 -10.16
CA GLY A 251 1.83 14.16 -10.56
C GLY A 251 1.68 13.85 -12.05
N PRO A 252 2.58 13.07 -12.66
CA PRO A 252 2.53 12.79 -14.10
C PRO A 252 1.35 11.88 -14.47
N MET A 253 0.83 11.09 -13.52
CA MET A 253 -0.39 10.31 -13.72
C MET A 253 -1.67 11.14 -13.63
N VAL A 254 -1.61 12.40 -13.18
CA VAL A 254 -2.79 13.24 -12.98
C VAL A 254 -3.19 13.89 -14.30
N LYS A 255 -4.47 13.79 -14.64
CA LYS A 255 -5.08 14.58 -15.70
C LYS A 255 -5.45 15.95 -15.12
N THR A 256 -4.76 17.00 -15.56
CA THR A 256 -5.04 18.37 -15.13
C THR A 256 -6.48 18.76 -15.42
N GLY A 257 -7.16 19.35 -14.45
CA GLY A 257 -8.56 19.76 -14.60
C GLY A 257 -9.27 20.01 -13.29
N GLN A 258 -10.54 20.40 -13.40
CA GLN A 258 -11.46 20.51 -12.28
C GLN A 258 -12.41 19.33 -12.28
N TYR A 259 -12.65 18.80 -11.09
CA TYR A 259 -13.38 17.57 -10.83
C TYR A 259 -14.53 17.90 -9.87
N THR A 260 -15.74 17.44 -10.19
CA THR A 260 -16.99 17.87 -9.53
C THR A 260 -17.68 16.75 -8.77
N GLU A 261 -17.12 15.54 -8.80
CA GLU A 261 -17.55 14.46 -7.96
C GLU A 261 -17.39 14.85 -6.49
N GLN A 262 -18.38 14.45 -5.69
CA GLN A 262 -18.39 14.73 -4.28
C GLN A 262 -17.48 13.74 -3.56
N ILE A 263 -16.49 14.25 -2.84
CA ILE A 263 -15.52 13.47 -2.09
C ILE A 263 -15.35 14.02 -0.67
N ASN A 264 -14.80 13.19 0.22
CA ASN A 264 -14.31 13.60 1.52
C ASN A 264 -13.04 12.80 1.88
N HIS A 265 -12.57 12.93 3.12
CA HIS A 265 -11.39 12.21 3.63
C HIS A 265 -11.43 10.70 3.42
N TYR A 266 -12.61 10.07 3.52
CA TYR A 266 -12.76 8.63 3.29
C TYR A 266 -12.55 8.25 1.82
N ASN A 267 -12.92 9.12 0.87
CA ASN A 267 -12.63 8.89 -0.55
C ASN A 267 -11.14 9.01 -0.85
N VAL A 268 -10.45 9.97 -0.23
CA VAL A 268 -8.99 10.12 -0.38
C VAL A 268 -8.28 8.88 0.19
N LEU A 269 -8.63 8.46 1.40
CA LEU A 269 -8.14 7.22 2.00
C LEU A 269 -8.42 6.01 1.12
N ARG A 270 -9.68 5.84 0.68
CA ARG A 270 -10.07 4.73 -0.18
C ARG A 270 -9.29 4.68 -1.49
N THR A 271 -8.95 5.85 -2.02
CA THR A 271 -8.11 5.95 -3.21
C THR A 271 -6.70 5.45 -2.94
N LEU A 272 -6.08 5.85 -1.83
CA LEU A 272 -4.75 5.35 -1.43
C LEU A 272 -4.77 3.83 -1.19
N GLU A 273 -5.78 3.33 -0.48
CA GLU A 273 -5.95 1.88 -0.25
C GLU A 273 -6.06 1.10 -1.58
N ASP A 274 -6.95 1.52 -2.48
CA ASP A 274 -7.15 0.85 -3.77
C ASP A 274 -5.90 0.98 -4.68
N MET A 275 -5.14 2.09 -4.63
CA MET A 275 -3.88 2.23 -5.38
C MET A 275 -2.86 1.16 -5.01
N TYR A 276 -2.85 0.73 -3.74
CA TYR A 276 -1.86 -0.22 -3.23
C TYR A 276 -2.43 -1.61 -2.95
N GLY A 277 -3.71 -1.84 -3.24
CA GLY A 277 -4.41 -3.10 -3.00
C GLY A 277 -4.56 -3.42 -1.52
N LEU A 278 -4.70 -2.39 -0.67
CA LEU A 278 -4.92 -2.53 0.77
C LEU A 278 -6.38 -2.92 1.05
N PRO A 279 -6.66 -3.51 2.23
CA PRO A 279 -8.02 -3.55 2.76
C PRO A 279 -8.61 -2.14 2.87
N ALA A 280 -9.94 -2.05 2.91
CA ALA A 280 -10.59 -0.77 3.15
C ALA A 280 -10.88 -0.58 4.64
N ALA A 281 -10.25 0.41 5.28
CA ALA A 281 -10.40 0.75 6.67
C ALA A 281 -11.76 1.42 6.98
N ASN A 282 -12.55 0.80 7.86
CA ASN A 282 -13.74 1.40 8.46
C ASN A 282 -14.70 2.03 7.40
N ASN A 283 -14.95 3.35 7.43
CA ASN A 283 -15.87 4.01 6.50
C ASN A 283 -15.32 4.13 5.07
N SER A 284 -14.01 3.96 4.85
CA SER A 284 -13.45 3.94 3.48
C SER A 284 -14.00 2.75 2.66
N ALA A 285 -14.42 1.67 3.33
CA ALA A 285 -15.06 0.51 2.71
C ALA A 285 -16.37 0.85 1.98
N SER A 286 -17.08 1.88 2.45
CA SER A 286 -18.30 2.39 1.81
C SER A 286 -18.05 3.58 0.88
N ALA A 287 -16.86 4.18 0.93
CA ALA A 287 -16.45 5.22 0.00
C ALA A 287 -16.04 4.60 -1.35
N SER A 288 -16.12 5.42 -2.41
CA SER A 288 -15.58 5.06 -3.72
C SER A 288 -14.21 5.72 -3.90
N SER A 289 -13.25 5.01 -4.49
CA SER A 289 -12.00 5.61 -4.94
C SER A 289 -12.23 6.60 -6.09
N ILE A 290 -11.40 7.64 -6.13
CA ILE A 290 -11.36 8.67 -7.17
C ILE A 290 -10.71 8.06 -8.41
N LYS A 291 -11.35 8.11 -9.59
CA LYS A 291 -10.95 7.31 -10.77
C LYS A 291 -10.79 8.10 -12.07
N ASP A 292 -11.38 9.27 -12.15
CA ASP A 292 -11.53 10.08 -13.35
C ASP A 292 -10.43 11.14 -13.51
N CYS A 293 -9.69 11.45 -12.44
CA CYS A 293 -8.58 12.37 -12.46
C CYS A 293 -7.24 11.78 -12.96
N TRP A 294 -7.24 10.53 -13.41
CA TRP A 294 -6.03 9.83 -13.85
C TRP A 294 -5.91 9.82 -15.37
N GLN A 295 -4.69 10.00 -15.87
CA GLN A 295 -4.38 9.78 -17.28
C GLN A 295 -4.56 8.29 -17.59
N SER A 296 -5.22 7.96 -18.70
CA SER A 296 -5.34 6.58 -19.16
C SER A 296 -3.93 6.04 -19.44
N VAL A 297 -3.47 5.09 -18.62
CA VAL A 297 -2.25 4.34 -18.91
C VAL A 297 -2.50 3.48 -20.15
N SER A 298 -2.02 3.93 -21.31
CA SER A 298 -1.78 2.97 -22.40
C SER A 298 -0.68 2.02 -21.91
N PRO A 299 -0.84 0.69 -22.09
CA PRO A 299 0.28 -0.22 -21.91
C PRO A 299 1.45 0.31 -22.74
N PRO A 300 2.68 0.39 -22.21
CA PRO A 300 3.80 0.89 -22.98
C PRO A 300 3.94 0.06 -24.26
N THR A 301 3.77 0.71 -25.41
CA THR A 301 4.08 0.13 -26.72
C THR A 301 5.55 -0.29 -26.69
N PRO A 302 5.90 -1.56 -27.00
CA PRO A 302 7.29 -1.96 -27.10
C PRO A 302 7.96 -1.09 -28.16
N THR A 303 8.93 -0.28 -27.73
CA THR A 303 9.72 0.55 -28.64
C THR A 303 10.55 -0.40 -29.51
N PRO A 304 10.48 -0.33 -30.85
CA PRO A 304 11.22 -1.25 -31.71
C PRO A 304 12.71 -1.07 -31.49
N THR A 305 13.38 -2.14 -31.10
CA THR A 305 14.83 -2.21 -30.95
C THR A 305 15.47 -1.99 -32.32
N SER A 306 16.38 -1.02 -32.44
CA SER A 306 17.13 -0.79 -33.67
C SER A 306 18.07 -1.97 -33.95
N THR A 307 17.94 -2.55 -35.14
CA THR A 307 18.81 -3.63 -35.63
C THR A 307 20.22 -3.07 -35.85
N SER A 308 21.22 -3.60 -35.16
CA SER A 308 22.62 -3.21 -35.35
C SER A 308 23.18 -3.74 -36.68
N THR A 309 23.63 -2.84 -37.56
CA THR A 309 24.43 -3.14 -38.74
C THR A 309 25.85 -3.57 -38.34
N PRO A 310 26.45 -4.62 -38.93
CA PRO A 310 27.79 -5.07 -38.58
C PRO A 310 28.87 -4.10 -39.12
N THR A 311 29.83 -3.72 -38.28
CA THR A 311 31.02 -2.92 -38.65
C THR A 311 32.29 -3.79 -38.54
N PRO A 312 33.26 -3.66 -39.46
CA PRO A 312 34.37 -4.63 -39.61
C PRO A 312 35.50 -4.49 -38.58
N THR A 313 36.24 -5.60 -38.44
CA THR A 313 37.37 -5.87 -37.53
C THR A 313 38.50 -4.83 -37.56
N PRO A 314 39.07 -4.41 -36.40
CA PRO A 314 40.17 -3.45 -36.35
C PRO A 314 41.58 -4.09 -36.35
N THR A 315 42.53 -3.38 -36.94
CA THR A 315 44.00 -3.56 -36.81
C THR A 315 44.52 -2.74 -35.62
N PRO A 316 45.49 -3.22 -34.81
CA PRO A 316 45.89 -2.53 -33.58
C PRO A 316 46.85 -1.38 -33.86
N THR A 317 46.88 -0.35 -33.00
CA THR A 317 48.10 0.21 -32.35
C THR A 317 47.82 1.53 -31.58
N ASN A 318 48.38 1.58 -30.36
CA ASN A 318 48.79 2.67 -29.45
C ASN A 318 47.79 3.65 -28.78
N THR A 319 47.78 3.53 -27.45
CA THR A 319 47.28 4.38 -26.37
C THR A 319 47.75 5.85 -26.44
N PRO A 320 46.88 6.82 -26.12
CA PRO A 320 46.98 7.50 -24.82
C PRO A 320 45.62 7.71 -24.10
N THR A 321 45.70 7.78 -22.77
CA THR A 321 44.68 8.07 -21.74
C THR A 321 43.88 9.35 -22.01
N PRO A 322 42.53 9.39 -21.85
CA PRO A 322 41.93 9.94 -20.60
C PRO A 322 40.55 9.38 -20.15
N THR A 323 40.32 9.49 -18.84
CA THR A 323 39.08 9.81 -18.09
C THR A 323 37.84 8.88 -18.13
N ASN A 324 37.36 8.61 -16.91
CA ASN A 324 36.24 7.76 -16.49
C ASN A 324 34.96 7.91 -17.34
N THR A 325 34.52 6.79 -17.90
CA THR A 325 33.21 6.57 -18.54
C THR A 325 32.23 5.97 -17.50
N PRO A 326 30.91 6.28 -17.57
CA PRO A 326 29.92 5.85 -16.58
C PRO A 326 29.74 4.33 -16.56
N THR A 327 29.51 3.81 -15.36
CA THR A 327 29.17 2.41 -15.07
C THR A 327 27.99 1.93 -15.91
N GLN A 328 28.18 0.81 -16.60
CA GLN A 328 27.15 0.11 -17.40
C GLN A 328 26.05 -0.45 -16.48
N THR A 329 24.80 -0.29 -16.91
CA THR A 329 23.63 -1.03 -16.40
C THR A 329 23.84 -2.54 -16.62
N PRO A 330 23.73 -3.41 -15.60
CA PRO A 330 23.94 -4.84 -15.79
C PRO A 330 22.79 -5.48 -16.59
N THR A 331 23.17 -6.28 -17.58
CA THR A 331 22.28 -7.25 -18.25
C THR A 331 21.87 -8.36 -17.26
N PRO A 332 20.63 -8.88 -17.27
CA PRO A 332 20.22 -9.96 -16.37
C PRO A 332 21.05 -11.22 -16.66
N ILE A 333 21.69 -11.75 -15.62
CA ILE A 333 22.40 -13.03 -15.68
C ILE A 333 21.36 -14.14 -15.82
N VAL A 334 21.47 -14.94 -16.89
CA VAL A 334 20.82 -16.24 -16.99
C VAL A 334 21.70 -17.24 -16.23
N GLY A 335 21.18 -17.76 -15.13
CA GLY A 335 21.87 -18.69 -14.22
C GLY A 335 22.20 -18.05 -12.86
N GLY A 336 21.41 -18.31 -11.84
CA GLY A 336 21.69 -17.78 -10.49
C GLY A 336 20.53 -17.84 -9.52
N ASN A 337 20.79 -17.50 -8.25
CA ASN A 337 19.75 -17.27 -7.25
C ASN A 337 19.00 -15.97 -7.59
N ILE A 338 17.68 -16.05 -7.72
CA ILE A 338 16.81 -14.89 -7.99
C ILE A 338 16.23 -14.26 -6.71
N LEU A 339 16.46 -14.86 -5.54
CA LEU A 339 16.24 -14.18 -4.27
C LEU A 339 17.41 -13.23 -3.98
N THR A 340 17.10 -12.04 -3.48
CA THR A 340 18.07 -11.12 -2.89
C THR A 340 18.13 -11.33 -1.39
N ASN A 341 19.29 -11.11 -0.77
CA ASN A 341 19.48 -11.25 0.68
C ASN A 341 19.00 -12.61 1.24
N GLY A 342 19.25 -13.70 0.50
CA GLY A 342 18.78 -15.04 0.86
C GLY A 342 19.31 -15.59 2.19
N GLY A 343 20.50 -15.14 2.60
CA GLY A 343 21.11 -15.44 3.90
C GLY A 343 20.97 -14.32 4.93
N PHE A 344 20.02 -13.39 4.76
CA PHE A 344 19.62 -12.41 5.78
C PHE A 344 20.69 -11.41 6.30
N GLU A 345 21.90 -11.39 5.72
CA GLU A 345 23.01 -10.51 6.13
C GLU A 345 22.74 -9.00 5.96
N SER A 346 21.72 -8.63 5.19
CA SER A 346 21.21 -7.24 5.11
C SER A 346 19.99 -6.99 6.02
N GLY A 347 19.84 -7.78 7.08
CA GLY A 347 18.66 -7.77 7.95
C GLY A 347 17.40 -8.21 7.19
N SER A 348 16.25 -7.66 7.56
CA SER A 348 14.97 -7.90 6.88
C SER A 348 14.88 -7.32 5.46
N SER A 349 15.92 -6.63 4.97
CA SER A 349 15.92 -6.03 3.63
C SER A 349 15.59 -7.05 2.54
N SER A 350 14.63 -6.73 1.66
CA SER A 350 14.06 -7.62 0.62
C SER A 350 13.13 -8.73 1.12
N TRP A 351 12.97 -8.91 2.43
CA TRP A 351 12.01 -9.84 3.02
C TRP A 351 10.86 -9.06 3.67
N THR A 352 9.65 -9.62 3.57
CA THR A 352 8.48 -9.13 4.30
C THR A 352 8.21 -10.05 5.46
N GLU A 353 8.11 -9.50 6.66
CA GLU A 353 7.93 -10.21 7.92
C GLU A 353 6.57 -9.88 8.53
N SER A 354 5.99 -10.84 9.23
CA SER A 354 4.77 -10.66 10.03
C SER A 354 4.85 -11.62 11.20
N SER A 355 4.79 -11.11 12.42
CA SER A 355 4.79 -11.93 13.64
C SER A 355 3.55 -11.61 14.47
N SER A 356 2.79 -12.64 14.84
CA SER A 356 1.61 -12.48 15.71
C SER A 356 1.94 -11.91 17.10
N GLY A 357 3.17 -12.10 17.56
CA GLY A 357 3.70 -11.55 18.81
C GLY A 357 4.41 -10.20 18.65
N GLY A 358 4.43 -9.62 17.44
CA GLY A 358 5.07 -8.34 17.15
C GLY A 358 6.60 -8.33 17.19
N PHE A 359 7.26 -9.49 17.10
CA PHE A 359 8.72 -9.60 17.07
C PHE A 359 9.29 -9.41 15.65
N GLU A 360 10.50 -8.85 15.57
CA GLU A 360 11.32 -8.90 14.36
C GLU A 360 11.75 -10.36 14.11
N ILE A 361 11.58 -10.84 12.88
CA ILE A 361 11.89 -12.24 12.53
C ILE A 361 13.35 -12.36 12.11
N VAL A 362 13.91 -11.42 11.36
CA VAL A 362 15.33 -11.47 10.98
C VAL A 362 16.19 -10.78 12.02
N ASP A 363 16.95 -11.58 12.76
CA ASP A 363 17.85 -11.10 13.81
C ASP A 363 19.17 -11.89 13.82
N ASN A 364 20.00 -11.68 14.84
CA ASN A 364 21.27 -12.39 15.00
C ASN A 364 21.16 -13.71 15.77
N SER A 365 19.94 -14.24 15.93
CA SER A 365 19.70 -15.47 16.66
C SER A 365 20.06 -16.68 15.82
N ASN A 366 21.04 -17.45 16.30
CA ASN A 366 21.42 -18.76 15.76
C ASN A 366 21.72 -18.82 14.25
N PRO A 367 22.43 -17.88 13.61
CA PRO A 367 22.70 -17.92 12.17
C PRO A 367 23.37 -19.23 11.72
N HIS A 368 23.04 -19.72 10.53
CA HIS A 368 23.73 -20.87 9.93
C HIS A 368 25.07 -20.42 9.34
N THR A 369 25.04 -19.35 8.54
CA THR A 369 26.24 -18.64 8.10
C THR A 369 26.06 -17.13 8.32
N GLY A 370 27.17 -16.40 8.32
CA GLY A 370 27.11 -14.95 8.52
C GLY A 370 26.68 -14.55 9.94
N SER A 371 25.85 -13.52 10.02
CA SER A 371 25.50 -12.80 11.24
C SER A 371 24.02 -12.87 11.58
N ASN A 372 23.14 -13.12 10.59
CA ASN A 372 21.70 -13.10 10.80
C ASN A 372 21.01 -14.38 10.30
N SER A 373 19.83 -14.69 10.83
CA SER A 373 18.90 -15.64 10.23
C SER A 373 17.46 -15.23 10.51
N ALA A 374 16.50 -15.88 9.85
CA ALA A 374 15.09 -15.71 10.20
C ALA A 374 14.74 -16.62 11.39
N TYR A 375 14.51 -16.02 12.55
CA TYR A 375 14.02 -16.66 13.76
C TYR A 375 12.50 -16.49 13.88
N MET A 376 11.78 -17.56 13.60
CA MET A 376 10.32 -17.60 13.67
C MET A 376 9.85 -18.34 14.94
N CYS A 377 8.78 -17.82 15.53
CA CYS A 377 8.19 -18.32 16.76
C CYS A 377 9.14 -18.30 17.97
N GLY A 378 9.21 -19.39 18.75
CA GLY A 378 9.87 -19.39 20.06
C GLY A 378 8.98 -18.94 21.23
N TYR A 379 7.71 -18.64 20.95
CA TYR A 379 6.67 -18.35 21.94
C TYR A 379 5.38 -19.11 21.59
N ASN A 380 4.45 -19.21 22.54
CA ASN A 380 3.18 -19.95 22.37
C ASN A 380 2.17 -19.14 21.54
N SER A 381 1.23 -19.83 20.89
CA SER A 381 0.19 -19.28 20.02
C SER A 381 0.74 -18.40 18.89
N CYS A 382 1.96 -18.71 18.44
CA CYS A 382 2.66 -18.02 17.37
C CYS A 382 1.95 -18.23 16.03
N THR A 383 1.92 -17.20 15.20
CA THR A 383 1.74 -17.24 13.76
C THR A 383 2.68 -16.22 13.15
N ASP A 384 3.84 -16.69 12.69
CA ASP A 384 4.87 -15.86 12.09
C ASP A 384 5.01 -16.22 10.62
N THR A 385 5.20 -15.24 9.74
CA THR A 385 5.44 -15.43 8.31
C THR A 385 6.58 -14.54 7.86
N ILE A 386 7.48 -15.09 7.06
CA ILE A 386 8.48 -14.31 6.31
C ILE A 386 8.46 -14.74 4.84
N TYR A 387 8.46 -13.79 3.91
CA TYR A 387 8.45 -14.10 2.48
C TYR A 387 9.20 -13.07 1.64
N GLN A 388 9.59 -13.49 0.43
CA GLN A 388 10.11 -12.58 -0.60
C GLN A 388 9.38 -12.81 -1.93
N LYS A 389 9.01 -11.71 -2.59
CA LYS A 389 8.43 -11.72 -3.94
C LYS A 389 9.55 -11.76 -4.98
N VAL A 390 9.48 -12.70 -5.92
CA VAL A 390 10.45 -12.86 -7.01
C VAL A 390 9.75 -13.13 -8.34
N THR A 391 10.29 -12.58 -9.42
CA THR A 391 9.80 -12.85 -10.78
C THR A 391 10.49 -14.10 -11.32
N ILE A 392 9.72 -15.12 -11.68
CA ILE A 392 10.27 -16.30 -12.36
C ILE A 392 10.62 -15.91 -13.79
N PRO A 393 11.86 -16.06 -14.27
CA PRO A 393 12.19 -15.72 -15.66
C PRO A 393 11.35 -16.50 -16.65
N SER A 394 10.85 -15.82 -17.70
CA SER A 394 10.06 -16.47 -18.75
C SER A 394 10.83 -17.58 -19.47
N SER A 395 12.16 -17.45 -19.54
CA SER A 395 13.08 -18.41 -20.14
C SER A 395 13.51 -19.54 -19.19
N ALA A 396 13.14 -19.52 -17.91
CA ALA A 396 13.62 -20.49 -16.93
C ALA A 396 13.29 -21.92 -17.39
N THR A 397 14.30 -22.76 -17.53
CA THR A 397 14.15 -24.18 -17.89
C THR A 397 14.13 -25.08 -16.66
N LYS A 398 14.76 -24.62 -15.57
CA LYS A 398 14.75 -25.26 -14.26
C LYS A 398 14.61 -24.21 -13.16
N VAL A 399 13.83 -24.53 -12.12
CA VAL A 399 13.69 -23.71 -10.91
C VAL A 399 13.87 -24.61 -9.69
N THR A 400 14.87 -24.30 -8.85
CA THR A 400 15.20 -25.10 -7.66
C THR A 400 15.18 -24.22 -6.42
N LEU A 401 14.33 -24.56 -5.45
CA LEU A 401 14.29 -23.92 -4.12
C LEU A 401 15.23 -24.69 -3.18
N SER A 402 16.10 -23.99 -2.47
CA SER A 402 16.88 -24.53 -1.36
C SER A 402 16.91 -23.59 -0.17
N TYR A 403 17.06 -24.13 1.03
CA TYR A 403 17.23 -23.37 2.27
C TYR A 403 17.83 -24.26 3.35
N TRP A 404 18.37 -23.62 4.39
CA TRP A 404 18.74 -24.27 5.64
C TRP A 404 17.66 -24.03 6.69
N ILE A 405 17.42 -25.04 7.52
CA ILE A 405 16.49 -24.96 8.66
C ILE A 405 17.12 -25.59 9.91
N SER A 406 16.92 -24.95 11.06
CA SER A 406 17.18 -25.51 12.39
C SER A 406 15.92 -25.39 13.23
N ILE A 407 15.58 -26.43 13.99
CA ILE A 407 14.37 -26.46 14.82
C ILE A 407 14.78 -26.77 16.25
N SER A 408 14.42 -25.88 17.18
CA SER A 408 14.54 -26.10 18.62
C SER A 408 13.14 -26.22 19.22
N THR A 409 12.95 -27.10 20.20
CA THR A 409 11.64 -27.28 20.84
C THR A 409 11.78 -27.48 22.33
N THR A 410 10.85 -26.91 23.09
CA THR A 410 10.67 -27.21 24.51
C THR A 410 9.79 -28.45 24.72
N GLU A 411 9.12 -28.93 23.68
CA GLU A 411 8.20 -30.07 23.70
C GLU A 411 8.93 -31.41 23.43
N THR A 412 9.82 -31.79 24.36
CA THR A 412 10.77 -32.90 24.15
C THR A 412 10.22 -34.30 24.47
N SER A 413 9.08 -34.41 25.16
CA SER A 413 8.51 -35.68 25.61
C SER A 413 7.41 -36.24 24.70
N SER A 414 7.18 -35.60 23.55
CA SER A 414 6.07 -35.88 22.65
C SER A 414 6.57 -36.33 21.28
N SER A 415 5.90 -37.33 20.71
CA SER A 415 6.09 -37.75 19.31
C SER A 415 5.04 -37.15 18.37
N THR A 416 4.24 -36.21 18.86
CA THR A 416 3.12 -35.59 18.13
C THR A 416 3.54 -34.23 17.61
N CYS A 417 3.12 -33.89 16.38
CA CYS A 417 3.33 -32.56 15.82
C CYS A 417 2.27 -31.56 16.34
N TYR A 418 2.71 -30.54 17.06
CA TYR A 418 1.87 -29.43 17.53
C TYR A 418 2.26 -28.10 16.89
N ASP A 419 3.56 -27.85 16.82
CA ASP A 419 4.12 -26.66 16.20
C ASP A 419 4.62 -26.97 14.80
N TYR A 420 4.46 -26.05 13.86
CA TYR A 420 4.75 -26.31 12.44
C TYR A 420 5.52 -25.16 11.79
N LEU A 421 6.52 -25.50 10.98
CA LEU A 421 7.04 -24.64 9.92
C LEU A 421 6.56 -25.15 8.56
N ARG A 422 5.95 -24.28 7.77
CA ARG A 422 5.48 -24.56 6.41
C ARG A 422 6.25 -23.70 5.42
N VAL A 423 6.94 -24.35 4.49
CA VAL A 423 7.59 -23.69 3.35
C VAL A 423 6.61 -23.68 2.20
N ARG A 424 6.30 -22.49 1.69
CA ARG A 424 5.22 -22.25 0.73
C ARG A 424 5.73 -21.49 -0.48
N LEU A 425 5.20 -21.85 -1.64
CA LEU A 425 5.20 -21.01 -2.83
C LEU A 425 3.80 -20.44 -2.98
N ASN A 426 3.67 -19.12 -3.01
CA ASN A 426 2.38 -18.46 -3.17
C ASN A 426 2.35 -17.64 -4.45
N THR A 427 1.15 -17.28 -4.91
CA THR A 427 0.96 -16.22 -5.90
C THR A 427 1.50 -14.90 -5.36
N SER A 428 1.70 -13.91 -6.22
CA SER A 428 2.09 -12.56 -5.78
C SER A 428 1.14 -11.96 -4.72
N SER A 429 -0.14 -12.34 -4.75
CA SER A 429 -1.20 -11.95 -3.81
C SER A 429 -1.29 -12.81 -2.53
N GLY A 430 -0.43 -13.82 -2.35
CA GLY A 430 -0.37 -14.63 -1.13
C GLY A 430 -1.19 -15.92 -1.13
N THR A 431 -1.92 -16.24 -2.21
CA THR A 431 -2.62 -17.53 -2.34
C THR A 431 -1.61 -18.67 -2.52
N THR A 432 -1.70 -19.71 -1.71
CA THR A 432 -0.76 -20.84 -1.80
C THR A 432 -0.89 -21.59 -3.12
N ILE A 433 0.21 -21.64 -3.87
CA ILE A 433 0.40 -22.48 -5.08
C ILE A 433 0.78 -23.89 -4.63
N SER A 434 1.74 -23.99 -3.71
CA SER A 434 2.20 -25.27 -3.16
C SER A 434 2.85 -25.08 -1.80
N THR A 435 2.96 -26.17 -1.04
CA THR A 435 3.73 -26.23 0.21
C THR A 435 4.84 -27.27 0.04
N PRO A 436 6.02 -26.92 -0.52
CA PRO A 436 7.10 -27.89 -0.75
C PRO A 436 7.52 -28.69 0.48
N GLN A 437 7.41 -28.11 1.68
CA GLN A 437 7.70 -28.82 2.92
C GLN A 437 6.81 -28.34 4.07
N THR A 438 6.45 -29.28 4.95
CA THR A 438 5.98 -29.01 6.30
C THR A 438 6.86 -29.78 7.27
N ARG A 439 7.36 -29.09 8.29
CA ARG A 439 8.12 -29.65 9.42
C ARG A 439 7.43 -29.28 10.72
N CYS A 440 7.69 -30.03 11.78
CA CYS A 440 7.10 -29.78 13.08
C CYS A 440 8.11 -29.95 14.23
N ASN A 441 7.69 -29.69 15.47
CA ASN A 441 8.49 -29.85 16.69
C ASN A 441 9.19 -31.22 16.81
N THR A 442 8.55 -32.32 16.36
CA THR A 442 9.16 -33.67 16.38
C THR A 442 10.34 -33.83 15.42
N ASN A 443 10.54 -32.86 14.52
CA ASN A 443 11.69 -32.79 13.62
C ASN A 443 12.81 -31.91 14.18
N ALA A 444 12.79 -31.58 15.47
CA ALA A 444 13.83 -30.80 16.14
C ALA A 444 15.23 -31.38 15.91
N GLN A 445 16.06 -30.62 15.22
CA GLN A 445 17.46 -30.92 14.93
C GLN A 445 18.18 -29.63 14.55
N GLY A 446 19.51 -29.66 14.60
CA GLY A 446 20.33 -28.54 14.12
C GLY A 446 20.23 -28.32 12.61
N TRP A 447 21.01 -27.35 12.13
CA TRP A 447 21.00 -26.91 10.74
C TRP A 447 21.05 -28.05 9.72
N THR A 448 20.02 -28.11 8.87
CA THR A 448 19.88 -29.09 7.79
C THR A 448 19.44 -28.39 6.51
N GLN A 449 20.08 -28.69 5.38
CA GLN A 449 19.69 -28.16 4.08
C GLN A 449 18.60 -29.01 3.43
N TYR A 450 17.64 -28.35 2.79
CA TYR A 450 16.69 -28.99 1.88
C TYR A 450 16.71 -28.34 0.51
N THR A 451 16.44 -29.13 -0.52
CA THR A 451 16.43 -28.70 -1.93
C THR A 451 15.25 -29.35 -2.66
N PHE A 452 14.50 -28.57 -3.42
CA PHE A 452 13.30 -28.98 -4.16
C PHE A 452 13.36 -28.50 -5.59
N ASP A 453 13.13 -29.41 -6.55
CA ASP A 453 12.81 -29.01 -7.92
C ASP A 453 11.35 -28.56 -7.97
N VAL A 454 11.14 -27.26 -8.22
CA VAL A 454 9.82 -26.63 -8.27
C VAL A 454 9.47 -26.15 -9.67
N THR A 455 10.18 -26.67 -10.68
CA THR A 455 10.03 -26.26 -12.09
C THR A 455 8.61 -26.46 -12.61
N SER A 456 8.02 -27.63 -12.37
CA SER A 456 6.65 -27.94 -12.81
C SER A 456 5.62 -27.15 -12.02
N THR A 457 5.86 -26.93 -10.73
CA THR A 457 4.97 -26.15 -9.85
C THR A 457 4.85 -24.70 -10.33
N LEU A 458 5.96 -24.13 -10.80
CA LEU A 458 6.04 -22.73 -11.23
C LEU A 458 5.95 -22.54 -12.75
N SER A 459 5.62 -23.60 -13.52
CA SER A 459 5.62 -23.53 -14.99
C SER A 459 4.63 -22.50 -15.53
N SER A 460 3.45 -22.40 -14.92
CA SER A 460 2.40 -21.43 -15.29
C SER A 460 2.69 -20.01 -14.80
N TYR A 461 3.74 -19.83 -14.00
CA TYR A 461 4.15 -18.56 -13.39
C TYR A 461 5.44 -18.01 -14.00
N LYS A 462 5.97 -18.62 -15.07
CA LYS A 462 7.08 -18.06 -15.85
C LYS A 462 6.71 -16.68 -16.40
N GLY A 463 7.57 -15.70 -16.16
CA GLY A 463 7.33 -14.28 -16.44
C GLY A 463 6.46 -13.56 -15.40
N GLN A 464 6.04 -14.23 -14.33
CA GLN A 464 5.18 -13.68 -13.28
C GLN A 464 5.88 -13.65 -11.92
N GLN A 465 5.38 -12.80 -11.01
CA GLN A 465 5.82 -12.80 -9.62
C GLN A 465 5.15 -13.93 -8.82
N VAL A 466 5.95 -14.54 -7.96
CA VAL A 466 5.52 -15.48 -6.92
C VAL A 466 6.19 -15.11 -5.60
N GLN A 467 5.70 -15.66 -4.50
CA GLN A 467 6.34 -15.53 -3.19
C GLN A 467 7.03 -16.84 -2.81
N VAL A 468 8.27 -16.77 -2.32
CA VAL A 468 8.88 -17.82 -1.51
C VAL A 468 8.64 -17.46 -0.04
N ALA A 469 7.89 -18.28 0.68
CA ALA A 469 7.38 -17.94 2.02
C ALA A 469 7.64 -19.06 3.04
N PHE A 470 7.87 -18.67 4.28
CA PHE A 470 7.96 -19.55 5.44
C PHE A 470 6.87 -19.12 6.43
N LEU A 471 6.18 -20.08 7.04
CA LEU A 471 5.12 -19.86 8.03
C LEU A 471 5.37 -20.73 9.25
N GLY A 472 5.66 -20.11 10.39
CA GLY A 472 5.76 -20.74 11.70
C GLY A 472 4.44 -20.63 12.45
N THR A 473 3.99 -21.70 13.08
CA THR A 473 2.83 -21.68 13.98
C THR A 473 3.12 -22.52 15.22
N THR A 474 2.75 -22.04 16.40
CA THR A 474 2.79 -22.83 17.64
C THR A 474 1.43 -22.93 18.30
N ASP A 475 1.22 -23.95 19.13
CA ASP A 475 0.03 -24.07 19.95
C ASP A 475 0.15 -23.27 21.27
N SER A 476 -0.82 -23.39 22.17
CA SER A 476 -0.89 -22.58 23.39
C SER A 476 0.14 -22.93 24.48
N SER A 477 0.96 -23.97 24.31
CA SER A 477 1.96 -24.41 25.30
C SER A 477 3.22 -24.99 24.68
N LEU A 478 4.36 -24.93 25.41
CA LEU A 478 5.62 -25.56 25.00
C LEU A 478 6.09 -25.17 23.59
N SER A 479 6.51 -23.92 23.43
CA SER A 479 6.93 -23.38 22.13
C SER A 479 8.09 -24.12 21.47
N SER A 480 8.08 -24.04 20.15
CA SER A 480 9.20 -24.35 19.26
C SER A 480 9.68 -23.11 18.53
N SER A 481 10.99 -23.06 18.28
CA SER A 481 11.69 -22.03 17.51
C SER A 481 12.09 -22.63 16.16
N PHE A 482 11.79 -21.92 15.08
CA PHE A 482 12.15 -22.31 13.73
C PHE A 482 13.11 -21.28 13.14
N TYR A 483 14.33 -21.70 12.85
CA TYR A 483 15.35 -20.86 12.22
C TYR A 483 15.45 -21.23 10.75
N VAL A 484 15.48 -20.23 9.87
CA VAL A 484 15.66 -20.39 8.42
C VAL A 484 16.80 -19.50 7.96
N ASP A 485 17.68 -20.04 7.12
CA ASP A 485 18.84 -19.30 6.61
C ASP A 485 19.22 -19.78 5.19
N ASP A 486 20.08 -19.02 4.52
CA ASP A 486 20.71 -19.38 3.24
C ASP A 486 19.69 -19.83 2.17
N VAL A 487 18.60 -19.06 2.03
CA VAL A 487 17.51 -19.34 1.11
C VAL A 487 17.91 -18.97 -0.31
N ALA A 488 17.73 -19.89 -1.24
CA ALA A 488 17.95 -19.67 -2.65
C ALA A 488 16.80 -20.21 -3.50
N LEU A 489 16.37 -19.42 -4.47
CA LEU A 489 15.55 -19.87 -5.58
C LEU A 489 16.40 -19.74 -6.83
N THR A 490 17.01 -20.84 -7.27
CA THR A 490 17.94 -20.83 -8.40
C THR A 490 17.23 -21.16 -9.69
N VAL A 491 17.59 -20.45 -10.75
CA VAL A 491 17.03 -20.63 -12.10
C VAL A 491 18.14 -20.92 -13.11
N GLN A 492 17.82 -21.77 -14.10
CA GLN A 492 18.70 -22.09 -15.23
C GLN A 492 18.00 -21.78 -16.55
#